data_AF-A0AAE1NMU2-F1
#
_entry.id   AF-A0AAE1NMU2-F1
#
_cell.length_a   1.000
_cell.length_b   1.000
_cell.length_c   1.000
_cell.angle_alpha   90.00
_cell.angle_beta   90.00
_cell.angle_gamma   90.00
#
_symmetry.space_group_name_H-M   'P 1'
#
loop_
_entity.id
_entity.type
_entity.pdbx_description
1 polymer ?
#
loop_
_entity_poly.entity_id
_entity_poly.type
_entity_poly.pdbx_seq_one_letter_code
_entity_poly.pdbx_strand_id
1 'polypeptide(L)'
;MTINSVYILSKSGGLIYQHDHNIPTLEHEKTFSFPLEIKLELQNRNVVVSYGQRDGIKVGHQLAAINGVKVTTAQLEDGRDAMQVLADEANYPINLKFTRPKLTTNEKIFQAG
;
A
#
# COMPACT_ATOMS: atom_id res chain seq x y z
N MET A 1 -8.77 14.08 -22.46
CA MET A 1 -9.43 12.78 -22.16
C MET A 1 -8.32 11.75 -22.05
N THR A 2 -8.26 10.97 -20.97
CA THR A 2 -7.19 9.99 -20.74
C THR A 2 -7.81 8.61 -20.54
N ILE A 3 -7.24 7.59 -21.14
CA ILE A 3 -7.62 6.19 -20.91
C ILE A 3 -6.84 5.73 -19.67
N ASN A 4 -7.53 5.27 -18.63
CA ASN A 4 -6.89 4.79 -17.39
C ASN A 4 -6.64 3.27 -17.43
N SER A 5 -7.60 2.51 -17.96
CA SER A 5 -7.51 1.04 -18.04
C SER A 5 -8.33 0.50 -19.21
N VAL A 6 -7.88 -0.61 -19.79
CA VAL A 6 -8.57 -1.41 -20.80
C VAL A 6 -8.75 -2.82 -20.25
N TYR A 7 -9.99 -3.32 -20.26
CA TYR A 7 -10.34 -4.67 -19.85
C TYR A 7 -11.05 -5.38 -21.01
N ILE A 8 -10.64 -6.63 -21.30
CA ILE A 8 -11.32 -7.50 -22.26
C ILE A 8 -11.85 -8.71 -21.48
N LEU A 9 -13.16 -8.91 -21.53
CA LEU A 9 -13.86 -10.00 -20.85
C LEU A 9 -14.38 -11.01 -21.87
N SER A 10 -14.43 -12.28 -21.47
CA SER A 10 -15.10 -13.33 -22.24
C SER A 10 -16.62 -13.22 -22.10
N LYS A 11 -17.36 -13.86 -22.99
CA LYS A 11 -18.82 -14.01 -22.88
C LYS A 11 -19.24 -14.71 -21.57
N SER A 12 -18.36 -15.53 -20.99
CA SER A 12 -18.59 -16.20 -19.71
C SER A 12 -18.21 -15.36 -18.48
N GLY A 13 -17.78 -14.11 -18.66
CA GLY A 13 -17.38 -13.21 -17.57
C GLY A 13 -15.92 -13.34 -17.11
N GLY A 14 -15.11 -14.16 -17.78
CA GLY A 14 -13.69 -14.32 -17.45
C GLY A 14 -12.84 -13.17 -18.01
N LEU A 15 -11.88 -12.67 -17.22
CA LEU A 15 -10.93 -11.65 -17.67
C LEU A 15 -9.90 -12.24 -18.65
N ILE A 16 -9.94 -11.80 -19.91
CA ILE A 16 -9.04 -12.25 -21.00
C ILE A 16 -7.80 -11.37 -21.07
N TYR A 17 -7.98 -10.06 -20.93
CA TYR A 17 -6.88 -9.10 -21.05
C TYR A 17 -7.13 -7.88 -20.16
N GLN A 18 -6.04 -7.36 -19.60
CA GLN A 18 -6.04 -6.14 -18.80
C GLN A 18 -4.81 -5.31 -19.16
N HIS A 19 -5.02 -4.02 -19.39
CA HIS A 19 -3.94 -3.04 -19.52
C HIS A 19 -4.29 -1.77 -18.77
N ASP A 20 -3.49 -1.40 -17.76
CA ASP A 20 -3.65 -0.14 -17.04
C ASP A 20 -2.68 0.88 -17.64
N HIS A 21 -3.21 1.93 -18.27
CA HIS A 21 -2.41 3.01 -18.82
C HIS A 21 -2.23 4.09 -17.75
N ASN A 22 -1.00 4.21 -17.28
CA ASN A 22 -0.56 5.25 -16.37
C ASN A 22 -1.17 5.12 -14.95
N ILE A 23 -0.66 4.16 -14.16
CA ILE A 23 -0.80 4.20 -12.71
C ILE A 23 0.37 5.04 -12.18
N PRO A 24 0.24 6.36 -11.94
CA PRO A 24 1.25 7.07 -11.19
C PRO A 24 1.34 6.40 -9.82
N THR A 25 2.48 5.78 -9.54
CA THR A 25 2.85 5.36 -8.19
C THR A 25 3.11 6.62 -7.41
N LEU A 26 2.03 7.22 -6.90
CA LEU A 26 2.15 8.33 -5.97
C LEU A 26 2.69 7.73 -4.67
N GLU A 27 3.99 7.93 -4.45
CA GLU A 27 4.68 7.50 -3.26
C GLU A 27 4.80 8.72 -2.34
N HIS A 28 4.32 8.57 -1.11
CA HIS A 28 4.43 9.59 -0.06
C HIS A 28 5.44 9.10 0.96
N GLU A 29 6.57 9.79 1.06
CA GLU A 29 7.64 9.45 2.00
C GLU A 29 7.75 10.55 3.05
N LYS A 30 7.71 10.16 4.34
CA LYS A 30 7.78 11.11 5.44
C LYS A 30 8.39 10.50 6.69
N THR A 31 9.16 11.31 7.40
CA THR A 31 9.69 10.97 8.73
C THR A 31 8.64 11.23 9.82
N PHE A 32 8.45 10.25 10.69
CA PHE A 32 7.55 10.28 11.83
C PHE A 32 8.35 10.23 13.15
N SER A 33 7.79 10.85 14.17
CA SER A 33 8.24 10.80 15.55
C SER A 33 7.27 9.97 16.39
N PHE A 34 7.69 9.52 17.57
CA PHE A 34 6.82 8.82 18.51
C PHE A 34 5.97 9.83 19.30
N PRO A 35 4.68 9.56 19.55
CA PRO A 35 3.87 8.44 19.05
C PRO A 35 3.44 8.64 17.59
N LEU A 36 3.19 7.53 16.89
CA LEU A 36 2.70 7.56 15.51
C LEU A 36 1.32 8.24 15.45
N GLU A 37 1.23 9.37 14.74
CA GLU A 37 -0.03 10.11 14.57
C GLU A 37 -1.03 9.39 13.63
N ILE A 38 -0.55 8.44 12.84
CA ILE A 38 -1.35 7.59 11.96
C ILE A 38 -1.44 6.19 12.55
N LYS A 39 -2.59 5.54 12.40
CA LYS A 39 -2.79 4.16 12.82
C LYS A 39 -2.59 3.24 11.64
N LEU A 40 -1.76 2.22 11.82
CA LEU A 40 -1.47 1.19 10.83
C LEU A 40 -2.09 -0.14 11.29
N GLU A 41 -2.67 -0.87 10.35
CA GLU A 41 -3.26 -2.19 10.59
C GLU A 41 -2.87 -3.18 9.48
N LEU A 42 -2.89 -4.46 9.80
CA LEU A 42 -2.63 -5.53 8.83
C LEU A 42 -3.94 -5.88 8.09
N GLN A 43 -4.00 -5.59 6.80
CA GLN A 43 -5.14 -5.94 5.93
C GLN A 43 -4.65 -6.74 4.73
N ASN A 44 -5.22 -7.92 4.48
CA ASN A 44 -4.85 -8.78 3.35
C ASN A 44 -3.33 -9.03 3.24
N ARG A 45 -2.66 -9.23 4.39
CA ARG A 45 -1.20 -9.39 4.56
C ARG A 45 -0.36 -8.14 4.35
N ASN A 46 -0.96 -7.02 3.97
CA ASN A 46 -0.27 -5.75 3.78
C ASN A 46 -0.50 -4.82 4.97
N VAL A 47 0.49 -3.99 5.31
CA VAL A 47 0.32 -2.94 6.33
C VAL A 47 -0.32 -1.73 5.66
N VAL A 48 -1.50 -1.34 6.13
CA VAL A 48 -2.28 -0.24 5.57
C VAL A 48 -2.59 0.80 6.64
N VAL A 49 -2.79 2.04 6.20
CA VAL A 49 -3.27 3.13 7.07
C VAL A 49 -4.75 2.92 7.37
N SER A 50 -5.09 2.61 8.62
CA SER A 50 -6.48 2.46 9.08
C SER A 50 -7.08 3.78 9.57
N TYR A 51 -6.25 4.67 10.14
CA TYR A 51 -6.70 5.97 10.65
C TYR A 51 -5.62 7.04 10.54
N GLY A 52 -6.06 8.29 10.41
CA GLY A 52 -5.19 9.46 10.26
C GLY A 52 -4.90 9.81 8.80
N GLN A 53 -4.73 11.11 8.52
CA GLN A 53 -4.34 11.63 7.21
C GLN A 53 -3.36 12.78 7.41
N ARG A 54 -2.21 12.71 6.73
CA ARG A 54 -1.14 13.71 6.88
C ARG A 54 -0.26 13.74 5.64
N ASP A 55 0.05 14.95 5.14
CA ASP A 55 0.96 15.19 4.01
C ASP A 55 0.69 14.35 2.75
N GLY A 56 -0.59 14.09 2.45
CA GLY A 56 -1.02 13.30 1.28
C GLY A 56 -1.18 11.81 1.56
N ILE A 57 -0.72 11.31 2.69
CA ILE A 57 -1.01 9.95 3.17
C ILE A 57 -2.47 9.89 3.60
N LYS A 58 -3.24 8.98 2.99
CA LYS A 58 -4.66 8.78 3.29
C LYS A 58 -4.91 7.37 3.79
N VAL A 59 -6.04 7.19 4.48
CA VAL A 59 -6.57 5.87 4.84
C VAL A 59 -6.63 4.97 3.60
N GLY A 60 -6.21 3.72 3.75
CA GLY A 60 -6.08 2.74 2.69
C GLY A 60 -4.74 2.76 1.94
N HIS A 61 -3.87 3.76 2.15
CA HIS A 61 -2.50 3.69 1.63
C HIS A 61 -1.75 2.53 2.26
N GLN A 62 -0.94 1.86 1.45
CA GLN A 62 -0.13 0.72 1.86
C GLN A 62 1.30 1.19 2.18
N LEU A 63 1.85 0.69 3.28
CA LEU A 63 3.26 0.87 3.62
C LEU A 63 4.13 0.08 2.63
N ALA A 64 5.01 0.79 1.93
CA ALA A 64 5.91 0.23 0.94
C ALA A 64 7.35 0.11 1.44
N ALA A 65 7.81 1.02 2.30
CA ALA A 65 9.14 0.94 2.89
C ALA A 65 9.22 1.64 4.26
N ILE A 66 10.15 1.17 5.09
CA ILE A 66 10.55 1.77 6.37
C ILE A 66 12.04 2.06 6.31
N ASN A 67 12.47 3.31 6.52
CA ASN A 67 13.86 3.76 6.43
C ASN A 67 14.55 3.34 5.11
N GLY A 68 13.80 3.33 4.00
CA GLY A 68 14.29 2.88 2.69
C GLY A 68 14.31 1.36 2.49
N VAL A 69 14.06 0.56 3.53
CA VAL A 69 13.94 -0.90 3.45
C VAL A 69 12.54 -1.27 3.01
N LYS A 70 12.41 -2.06 1.94
CA LYS A 70 11.10 -2.45 1.41
C LYS A 70 10.34 -3.34 2.39
N VAL A 71 9.04 -3.13 2.47
CA VAL A 71 8.12 -3.97 3.23
C VAL A 71 7.33 -4.83 2.26
N THR A 72 7.47 -6.14 2.38
CA THR A 72 6.70 -7.13 1.64
C THR A 72 5.87 -7.92 2.64
N THR A 73 4.55 -7.95 2.46
CA THR A 73 3.63 -8.74 3.30
C THR A 73 3.83 -8.52 4.82
N ALA A 74 3.99 -7.26 5.23
CA ALA A 74 4.24 -6.84 6.62
C ALA A 74 5.59 -7.26 7.24
N GLN A 75 6.51 -7.80 6.45
CA GLN A 75 7.89 -8.03 6.85
C GLN A 75 8.84 -7.12 6.08
N LEU A 76 9.87 -6.63 6.77
CA LEU A 76 10.98 -5.95 6.12
C LEU A 76 11.84 -6.98 5.39
N GLU A 77 12.58 -6.55 4.37
CA GLU A 77 13.61 -7.40 3.71
C GLU A 77 14.66 -7.94 4.70
N ASP A 78 14.80 -7.32 5.87
CA ASP A 78 15.69 -7.72 6.95
C ASP A 78 15.08 -8.82 7.86
N GLY A 79 13.88 -9.33 7.55
CA GLY A 79 13.20 -10.39 8.30
C GLY A 79 12.50 -9.93 9.58
N ARG A 80 12.54 -8.63 9.90
CA ARG A 80 11.81 -8.04 11.03
C ARG A 80 10.36 -7.76 10.66
N ASP A 81 9.45 -7.93 11.62
CA ASP A 81 8.04 -7.55 11.44
C ASP A 81 7.88 -6.03 11.47
N ALA A 82 7.24 -5.47 10.43
CA ALA A 82 7.01 -4.03 10.30
C ALA A 82 6.24 -3.47 11.50
N MET A 83 5.21 -4.19 11.96
CA MET A 83 4.38 -3.73 13.09
C MET A 83 5.17 -3.68 14.40
N GLN A 84 6.13 -4.59 14.59
CA GLN A 84 6.98 -4.61 15.78
C GLN A 84 7.99 -3.46 15.77
N VAL A 85 8.59 -3.17 14.61
CA VAL A 85 9.49 -2.01 14.44
C VAL A 85 8.75 -0.69 14.71
N LEU A 86 7.50 -0.59 14.25
CA LEU A 86 6.64 0.57 14.47
C LEU A 86 6.21 0.75 15.94
N ALA A 87 6.11 -0.34 16.70
CA ALA A 87 5.71 -0.33 18.10
C ALA A 87 6.84 0.08 19.05
N ASP A 88 8.10 -0.06 18.62
CA ASP A 88 9.27 0.24 19.43
C ASP A 88 9.70 1.71 19.27
N GLU A 89 9.59 2.45 20.37
CA GLU A 89 9.94 3.87 20.46
C GLU A 89 11.43 4.13 20.16
N ALA A 90 12.32 3.18 20.42
CA ALA A 90 13.76 3.33 20.18
C ALA A 90 14.12 3.44 18.70
N ASN A 91 13.23 3.03 17.79
CA ASN A 91 13.45 3.14 16.35
C ASN A 91 13.15 4.54 15.81
N TYR A 92 12.50 5.41 16.59
CA TYR A 92 12.13 6.75 16.16
C TYR A 92 13.31 7.72 16.28
N PRO A 93 13.49 8.63 15.31
CA PRO A 93 12.62 8.93 14.17
C PRO A 93 12.71 7.91 13.02
N ILE A 94 11.55 7.50 12.48
CA ILE A 94 11.45 6.55 11.36
C ILE A 94 10.92 7.24 10.11
N ASN A 95 11.49 6.91 8.96
CA ASN A 95 10.98 7.31 7.66
C ASN A 95 10.03 6.23 7.13
N LEU A 96 8.78 6.59 6.85
CA LEU A 96 7.77 5.69 6.29
C LEU A 96 7.39 6.14 4.90
N LYS A 97 7.42 5.18 3.97
CA LYS A 97 7.02 5.38 2.59
C LYS A 97 5.70 4.66 2.32
N PHE A 98 4.71 5.42 1.89
CA PHE A 98 3.37 4.94 1.58
C PHE A 98 3.10 4.99 0.08
N THR A 99 2.32 4.04 -0.41
CA THR A 99 1.90 3.97 -1.80
C THR A 99 0.40 3.74 -1.87
N ARG A 100 -0.22 4.12 -2.98
CA ARG A 100 -1.63 3.74 -3.20
C ARG A 100 -1.74 2.22 -3.29
N PRO A 101 -2.76 1.63 -2.65
CA PRO A 101 -2.99 0.20 -2.74
C PRO A 101 -3.21 -0.15 -4.22
N LYS A 102 -2.42 -1.09 -4.73
CA LYS A 102 -2.64 -1.66 -6.06
C LYS A 102 -3.65 -2.77 -5.92
N LEU A 103 -4.80 -2.65 -6.58
CA LEU A 103 -5.73 -3.76 -6.73
C LEU A 103 -5.01 -4.92 -7.40
N THR A 104 -4.95 -6.05 -6.72
CA THR A 104 -4.45 -7.29 -7.29
C THR A 104 -5.38 -7.76 -8.40
N THR A 105 -4.88 -8.57 -9.35
CA THR A 105 -5.71 -9.11 -10.45
C THR A 105 -6.96 -9.82 -9.93
N ASN A 106 -6.85 -10.53 -8.80
CA ASN A 106 -7.99 -11.20 -8.18
C ASN A 106 -9.04 -10.22 -7.62
N GLU A 107 -8.60 -9.14 -6.96
CA GLU A 107 -9.51 -8.10 -6.46
C GLU A 107 -10.22 -7.37 -7.62
N LYS A 108 -9.52 -7.16 -8.74
CA LYS A 108 -10.12 -6.58 -9.95
C LYS A 108 -11.17 -7.49 -10.58
N ILE A 109 -10.90 -8.79 -10.66
CA ILE A 109 -11.87 -9.78 -11.15
C ILE A 109 -13.11 -9.80 -10.24
N PHE A 110 -12.92 -9.79 -8.93
CA PHE A 110 -14.03 -9.75 -7.98
C PHE A 110 -14.88 -8.46 -8.08
N GLN A 111 -14.27 -7.30 -8.37
CA GLN A 111 -15.02 -6.06 -8.57
C GLN A 111 -15.75 -5.98 -9.92
N ALA A 112 -15.31 -6.73 -10.92
CA ALA A 112 -15.87 -6.69 -12.27
C ALA A 112 -17.02 -7.67 -12.50
N GLY A 113 -17.14 -8.71 -11.67
CA GLY A 113 -18.23 -9.71 -11.72
C GLY A 113 -19.42 -9.30 -10.86
#